data_AF-A0A9P7U5A0-F1
#
_entry.id   AF-A0A9P7U5A0-F1
#
_cell.length_a   1.000
_cell.length_b   1.000
_cell.length_c   1.000
_cell.angle_alpha   90.00
_cell.angle_beta   90.00
_cell.angle_gamma   90.00
#
_symmetry.space_group_name_H-M   'P 1'
#
loop_
_entity.id
_entity.type
_entity.pdbx_description
1 polymer ?
#
loop_
_entity_poly.entity_id
_entity_poly.type
_entity_poly.pdbx_seq_one_letter_code
_entity_poly.pdbx_strand_id
1 'polypeptide(L)'
;MSYLMSSSIIHLSAGAGTWTLDQVNKPNLHTYPSTNQRRPIPLSTSKIPDVQRPAPASPTSLRLDPKGSPHPRQGNMAARRTQFHQEVLIDTTPLPDSIPAVKEVGTSSAPLLSASYFIGARCRDYNDDYMQCKNENAGRGEFDCMKEGRRVTRCAQSVLKDIDTHCLAEFRKHWDCLENRNHQMWQCRPAEWKLNKCVYDKLNLEKKIPDQPPNVTPVHLRTHQIFADRRIGPGDGKPFVAGQSEAKQ
;
A
#
# COMPACT_ATOMS: atom_id res chain seq x y z
N MET A 1 -24.42 31.70 64.78
CA MET A 1 -23.82 30.57 65.55
C MET A 1 -22.80 29.89 64.65
N SER A 2 -21.65 29.50 65.19
CA SER A 2 -20.67 28.52 64.62
C SER A 2 -19.98 28.79 63.25
N TYR A 3 -18.66 29.06 63.32
CA TYR A 3 -17.55 28.42 62.56
C TYR A 3 -17.42 28.63 61.02
N LEU A 4 -16.34 28.30 60.28
CA LEU A 4 -14.84 28.15 60.41
C LEU A 4 -14.31 27.98 58.94
N MET A 5 -13.05 28.11 58.49
CA MET A 5 -11.71 28.48 59.02
C MET A 5 -11.20 29.75 58.26
N SER A 6 -10.11 30.48 58.52
CA SER A 6 -8.66 30.19 58.75
C SER A 6 -7.88 29.57 57.58
N SER A 7 -6.97 30.37 56.99
CA SER A 7 -5.93 29.98 56.02
C SER A 7 -4.55 30.43 56.53
N SER A 8 -3.45 29.80 56.10
CA SER A 8 -2.09 30.17 56.51
C SER A 8 -1.06 29.99 55.40
N ILE A 9 0.01 30.78 55.47
CA ILE A 9 1.05 30.93 54.44
C ILE A 9 2.26 30.04 54.78
N ILE A 10 2.91 29.45 53.77
CA ILE A 10 4.17 28.72 53.93
C ILE A 10 5.19 29.22 52.87
N HIS A 11 6.41 29.53 53.33
CA HIS A 11 7.57 29.83 52.48
C HIS A 11 8.13 28.56 51.84
N LEU A 12 8.76 28.69 50.66
CA LEU A 12 9.65 27.66 50.11
C LEU A 12 11.01 28.27 49.74
N SER A 13 12.10 27.58 50.10
CA SER A 13 13.48 28.00 49.90
C SER A 13 14.18 27.18 48.82
N ALA A 14 15.07 27.81 48.05
CA ALA A 14 15.92 27.10 47.10
C ALA A 14 17.08 26.36 47.80
N GLY A 15 17.46 25.20 47.25
CA GLY A 15 18.63 24.42 47.65
C GLY A 15 19.19 23.65 46.45
N ALA A 16 20.51 23.57 46.32
CA ALA A 16 21.18 23.04 45.13
C ALA A 16 21.42 21.52 45.20
N GLY A 17 21.47 20.87 44.04
CA GLY A 17 21.85 19.46 43.90
C GLY A 17 22.40 19.15 42.51
N THR A 18 23.70 18.89 42.41
CA THR A 18 24.38 18.52 41.16
C THR A 18 24.18 17.03 40.85
N TRP A 19 23.88 16.69 39.61
CA TRP A 19 23.89 15.31 39.11
C TRP A 19 24.88 15.15 37.96
N THR A 20 25.72 14.12 38.06
CA THR A 20 26.81 13.83 37.12
C THR A 20 26.33 13.01 35.91
N LEU A 21 27.10 13.10 34.82
CA LEU A 21 26.84 12.47 33.54
C LEU A 21 27.09 10.95 33.56
N ASP A 22 26.05 10.11 33.52
CA ASP A 22 26.15 8.74 33.01
C ASP A 22 24.75 8.07 32.75
N GLN A 23 24.73 6.91 32.08
CA GLN A 23 23.61 5.95 31.95
C GLN A 23 22.31 6.34 31.17
N VAL A 24 22.41 6.74 29.90
CA VAL A 24 21.32 6.50 28.92
C VAL A 24 21.84 6.02 27.55
N ASN A 25 22.37 4.79 27.47
CA ASN A 25 22.56 4.13 26.18
C ASN A 25 22.50 2.59 26.29
N LYS A 26 21.29 2.01 26.21
CA LYS A 26 21.05 0.59 25.91
C LYS A 26 19.80 0.45 25.03
N PRO A 27 19.87 -0.24 23.88
CA PRO A 27 18.68 -0.57 23.09
C PRO A 27 17.83 -1.63 23.81
N ASN A 28 16.52 -1.50 23.73
CA ASN A 28 15.58 -2.31 24.51
C ASN A 28 15.27 -3.64 23.81
N LEU A 29 15.93 -4.73 24.24
CA LEU A 29 15.75 -6.07 23.68
C LEU A 29 14.48 -6.73 24.26
N HIS A 30 13.34 -6.59 23.59
CA HIS A 30 12.14 -7.34 23.97
C HIS A 30 12.20 -8.79 23.47
N THR A 31 12.29 -9.72 24.42
CA THR A 31 12.33 -11.16 24.19
C THR A 31 10.96 -11.71 23.78
N TYR A 32 10.90 -12.39 22.64
CA TYR A 32 9.75 -13.24 22.29
C TYR A 32 9.79 -14.57 23.08
N PRO A 33 8.64 -15.07 23.60
CA PRO A 33 8.59 -16.37 24.25
C PRO A 33 8.71 -17.51 23.24
N SER A 34 9.69 -18.40 23.44
CA SER A 34 9.88 -19.59 22.61
C SER A 34 8.95 -20.73 23.06
N THR A 35 8.00 -21.11 22.19
CA THR A 35 7.16 -22.32 22.35
C THR A 35 7.41 -23.30 21.21
N ASN A 36 8.65 -23.78 21.12
CA ASN A 36 9.03 -24.83 20.18
C ASN A 36 8.40 -26.19 20.57
N GLN A 37 7.21 -26.49 20.00
CA GLN A 37 6.61 -27.82 20.05
C GLN A 37 5.73 -28.09 18.81
N ARG A 38 6.35 -28.41 17.68
CA ARG A 38 5.68 -29.13 16.57
C ARG A 38 6.15 -30.58 16.57
N ARG A 39 5.21 -31.52 16.74
CA ARG A 39 5.48 -32.96 16.62
C ARG A 39 5.84 -33.31 15.17
N PRO A 40 6.74 -34.28 14.91
CA PRO A 40 7.01 -34.75 13.57
C PRO A 40 5.73 -35.30 12.92
N ILE A 41 5.47 -34.90 11.68
CA ILE A 41 4.43 -35.53 10.85
C ILE A 41 5.10 -36.70 10.11
N PRO A 42 4.57 -37.94 10.16
CA PRO A 42 5.16 -39.07 9.44
C PRO A 42 5.10 -38.84 7.93
N LEU A 43 6.17 -39.21 7.21
CA LEU A 43 6.18 -39.21 5.75
C LEU A 43 5.24 -40.30 5.22
N SER A 44 4.02 -39.92 4.86
CA SER A 44 3.16 -40.76 4.02
C SER A 44 3.71 -40.76 2.60
N THR A 45 4.25 -41.90 2.15
CA THR A 45 4.75 -42.08 0.77
C THR A 45 3.61 -42.35 -0.20
N SER A 46 2.57 -41.51 -0.20
CA SER A 46 1.52 -41.52 -1.20
C SER A 46 2.07 -40.96 -2.51
N LYS A 47 2.27 -41.82 -3.52
CA LYS A 47 2.56 -41.39 -4.90
C LYS A 47 1.44 -40.44 -5.36
N ILE A 48 1.78 -39.18 -5.60
CA ILE A 48 0.94 -38.30 -6.41
C ILE A 48 0.97 -38.89 -7.82
N PRO A 49 -0.17 -39.24 -8.44
CA PRO A 49 -0.17 -39.67 -9.83
C PRO A 49 0.26 -38.50 -10.71
N ASP A 50 1.13 -38.75 -11.69
CA ASP A 50 1.55 -37.73 -12.66
C ASP A 50 0.34 -37.22 -13.44
N VAL A 51 -0.15 -36.03 -13.06
CA VAL A 51 -1.09 -35.26 -13.88
C VAL A 51 -0.29 -34.75 -15.07
N GLN A 52 -0.31 -35.57 -16.12
CA GLN A 52 0.35 -35.33 -17.40
C GLN A 52 -0.11 -33.97 -17.93
N ARG A 53 0.72 -32.93 -17.74
CA ARG A 53 0.43 -31.61 -18.32
C ARG A 53 0.39 -31.79 -19.84
N PRO A 54 -0.65 -31.32 -20.54
CA PRO A 54 -0.63 -31.32 -22.00
C PRO A 54 0.61 -30.56 -22.47
N ALA A 55 1.35 -31.13 -23.40
CA ALA A 55 2.56 -30.53 -23.92
C ALA A 55 2.25 -29.14 -24.50
N PRO A 56 3.16 -28.15 -24.36
CA PRO A 56 2.98 -26.86 -25.01
C PRO A 56 2.90 -27.09 -26.51
N ALA A 57 1.79 -26.68 -27.13
CA ALA A 57 1.58 -26.83 -28.56
C ALA A 57 2.70 -26.10 -29.33
N SER A 58 3.32 -26.79 -30.28
CA SER A 58 4.36 -26.22 -31.15
C SER A 58 3.86 -24.93 -31.82
N PRO A 59 4.69 -23.87 -31.94
CA PRO A 59 4.30 -22.62 -32.57
C PRO A 59 4.28 -22.74 -34.11
N THR A 60 3.39 -23.59 -34.62
CA THR A 60 3.22 -23.91 -36.05
C THR A 60 1.92 -23.31 -36.60
N SER A 61 1.73 -22.02 -36.38
CA SER A 61 0.87 -21.19 -37.23
C SER A 61 1.42 -19.76 -37.29
N LEU A 62 2.42 -19.57 -38.16
CA LEU A 62 2.79 -18.24 -38.63
C LEU A 62 1.58 -17.67 -39.39
N ARG A 63 0.88 -16.71 -38.78
CA ARG A 63 0.06 -15.78 -39.58
C ARG A 63 1.03 -14.92 -40.38
N LEU A 64 1.04 -15.12 -41.69
CA LEU A 64 1.81 -14.29 -42.62
C LEU A 64 1.06 -12.98 -42.85
N ASP A 65 1.71 -11.85 -42.61
CA ASP A 65 1.24 -10.57 -43.13
C ASP A 65 1.36 -10.56 -44.67
N PRO A 66 0.48 -9.86 -45.42
CA PRO A 66 0.42 -9.99 -46.89
C PRO A 66 1.60 -9.41 -47.68
N LYS A 67 2.67 -8.96 -47.01
CA LYS A 67 3.87 -8.36 -47.62
C LYS A 67 5.12 -8.91 -46.94
N GLY A 68 5.79 -9.85 -47.59
CA GLY A 68 6.98 -10.50 -47.07
C GLY A 68 8.18 -9.56 -46.95
N SER A 69 8.37 -9.00 -45.75
CA SER A 69 9.53 -8.19 -45.38
C SER A 69 10.07 -8.65 -44.02
N PRO A 70 11.39 -8.86 -43.86
CA PRO A 70 11.96 -9.36 -42.62
C PRO A 70 12.06 -8.25 -41.57
N HIS A 71 11.01 -8.05 -40.77
CA HIS A 71 11.13 -7.32 -39.51
C HIS A 71 11.93 -8.15 -38.50
N PRO A 72 12.96 -7.59 -37.85
CA PRO A 72 13.70 -8.30 -36.82
C PRO A 72 12.75 -8.61 -35.66
N ARG A 73 12.78 -9.85 -35.15
CA ARG A 73 11.97 -10.23 -33.99
C ARG A 73 12.42 -9.41 -32.78
N GLN A 74 11.67 -8.37 -32.43
CA GLN A 74 11.77 -7.70 -31.15
C GLN A 74 11.32 -8.67 -30.05
N GLY A 75 12.25 -9.51 -29.60
CA GLY A 75 12.04 -10.36 -28.43
C GLY A 75 11.90 -9.46 -27.20
N ASN A 76 10.67 -9.36 -26.67
CA ASN A 76 10.39 -8.59 -25.46
C ASN A 76 11.32 -9.02 -24.32
N MET A 77 12.33 -8.20 -24.02
CA MET A 77 13.33 -8.49 -22.97
C MET A 77 12.68 -8.66 -21.59
N ALA A 78 11.51 -8.03 -21.38
CA ALA A 78 10.65 -8.20 -20.21
C ALA A 78 10.09 -9.63 -20.01
N ALA A 79 10.16 -10.50 -21.02
CA ALA A 79 9.67 -11.89 -20.96
C ALA A 79 10.76 -12.91 -20.58
N ARG A 80 11.97 -12.48 -20.20
CA ARG A 80 13.06 -13.37 -19.79
C ARG A 80 12.75 -14.02 -18.44
N ARG A 81 12.42 -15.32 -18.45
CA ARG A 81 12.25 -16.13 -17.23
C ARG A 81 13.52 -16.06 -16.37
N THR A 82 13.39 -15.67 -15.10
CA THR A 82 14.51 -15.60 -14.17
C THR A 82 15.13 -16.98 -13.95
N GLN A 83 16.45 -17.06 -14.12
CA GLN A 83 17.26 -18.17 -13.60
C GLN A 83 17.97 -17.66 -12.36
N PHE A 84 17.59 -18.21 -11.21
CA PHE A 84 18.12 -17.80 -9.91
C PHE A 84 19.50 -18.43 -9.69
N HIS A 85 20.55 -17.76 -10.17
CA HIS A 85 21.85 -17.85 -9.51
C HIS A 85 21.71 -17.16 -8.15
N GLN A 86 22.21 -17.79 -7.08
CA GLN A 86 21.77 -17.51 -5.70
C GLN A 86 22.39 -16.23 -5.08
N GLU A 87 23.07 -15.39 -5.87
CA GLU A 87 23.88 -14.27 -5.41
C GLU A 87 23.14 -12.93 -5.60
N VAL A 88 23.01 -12.17 -4.51
CA VAL A 88 22.36 -10.85 -4.52
C VAL A 88 23.42 -9.78 -4.77
N LEU A 89 23.66 -9.46 -6.04
CA LEU A 89 24.51 -8.34 -6.43
C LEU A 89 23.83 -7.01 -6.05
N ILE A 90 24.48 -6.25 -5.17
CA ILE A 90 24.05 -4.90 -4.77
C ILE A 90 25.06 -3.90 -5.32
N ASP A 91 24.58 -2.95 -6.13
CA ASP A 91 25.38 -1.80 -6.55
C ASP A 91 25.35 -0.74 -5.43
N THR A 92 26.52 -0.21 -5.06
CA THR A 92 26.69 0.80 -4.02
C THR A 92 27.07 2.18 -4.59
N THR A 93 27.00 2.36 -5.91
CA THR A 93 27.31 3.66 -6.53
C THR A 93 26.27 4.72 -6.14
N PRO A 94 26.71 5.92 -5.73
CA PRO A 94 25.79 7.03 -5.43
C PRO A 94 25.26 7.66 -6.73
N LEU A 95 24.06 8.22 -6.65
CA LEU A 95 23.47 9.01 -7.73
C LEU A 95 24.29 10.31 -7.94
N PRO A 96 24.60 10.73 -9.19
CA PRO A 96 25.45 11.89 -9.43
C PRO A 96 24.80 13.22 -9.03
N ASP A 97 25.62 14.18 -8.58
CA ASP A 97 25.20 15.46 -7.98
C ASP A 97 24.30 16.34 -8.88
N SER A 98 24.31 16.10 -10.19
CA SER A 98 23.42 16.76 -11.16
C SER A 98 21.95 16.37 -11.01
N ILE A 99 21.64 15.31 -10.26
CA ILE A 99 20.28 14.79 -10.04
C ILE A 99 19.87 15.06 -8.58
N PRO A 100 18.99 16.05 -8.31
CA PRO A 100 18.59 16.36 -6.95
C PRO A 100 17.92 15.17 -6.25
N ALA A 101 18.49 14.77 -5.11
CA ALA A 101 17.97 13.70 -4.28
C ALA A 101 16.51 13.94 -3.86
N VAL A 102 15.75 12.85 -3.77
CA VAL A 102 14.37 12.83 -3.28
C VAL A 102 14.24 11.74 -2.23
N LYS A 103 13.44 12.01 -1.20
CA LYS A 103 13.07 11.01 -0.22
C LYS A 103 12.16 9.99 -0.90
N GLU A 104 12.41 8.70 -0.72
CA GLU A 104 11.55 7.65 -1.25
C GLU A 104 10.23 7.47 -0.49
N VAL A 105 9.24 6.83 -1.13
CA VAL A 105 7.88 6.66 -0.58
C VAL A 105 7.89 5.88 0.75
N GLY A 106 8.73 4.85 0.86
CA GLY A 106 9.01 4.16 2.13
C GLY A 106 7.88 3.28 2.69
N THR A 107 6.88 2.92 1.88
CA THR A 107 5.74 2.08 2.29
C THR A 107 5.81 0.66 1.72
N SER A 108 5.22 -0.29 2.43
CA SER A 108 5.00 -1.66 1.94
C SER A 108 3.78 -1.74 1.00
N SER A 109 3.59 -2.90 0.36
CA SER A 109 2.56 -3.14 -0.65
C SER A 109 1.13 -2.92 -0.17
N ALA A 110 0.74 -3.42 1.01
CA ALA A 110 -0.62 -3.28 1.53
C ALA A 110 -1.04 -1.82 1.83
N PRO A 111 -0.27 -0.99 2.56
CA PRO A 111 -0.62 0.43 2.76
C PRO A 111 -0.60 1.22 1.44
N LEU A 112 0.32 0.93 0.52
CA LEU A 112 0.34 1.58 -0.81
C LEU A 112 -0.91 1.20 -1.64
N LEU A 113 -1.32 -0.08 -1.61
CA LEU A 113 -2.54 -0.56 -2.26
C LEU A 113 -3.81 0.03 -1.61
N SER A 114 -3.81 0.15 -0.27
CA SER A 114 -4.88 0.80 0.51
C SER A 114 -5.04 2.28 0.11
N ALA A 115 -3.93 3.01 -0.05
CA ALA A 115 -3.92 4.43 -0.44
C ALA A 115 -4.08 4.68 -1.95
N SER A 116 -3.93 3.65 -2.79
CA SER A 116 -3.81 3.76 -4.26
C SER A 116 -4.85 4.66 -4.93
N TYR A 117 -6.13 4.56 -4.55
CA TYR A 117 -7.21 5.37 -5.11
C TYR A 117 -7.14 6.84 -4.68
N PHE A 118 -6.67 7.14 -3.47
CA PHE A 118 -6.50 8.51 -2.99
C PHE A 118 -5.27 9.18 -3.61
N ILE A 119 -4.20 8.40 -3.82
CA ILE A 119 -3.03 8.81 -4.60
C ILE A 119 -3.46 9.09 -6.05
N GLY A 120 -4.25 8.20 -6.66
CA GLY A 120 -4.83 8.42 -7.99
C GLY A 120 -5.72 9.66 -8.06
N ALA A 121 -6.54 9.93 -7.03
CA ALA A 121 -7.44 11.09 -7.00
C ALA A 121 -6.73 12.43 -6.86
N ARG A 122 -5.63 12.53 -6.08
CA ARG A 122 -4.86 13.78 -5.90
C ARG A 122 -3.74 13.96 -6.93
N CYS A 123 -3.06 12.87 -7.31
CA CYS A 123 -1.82 12.91 -8.07
C CYS A 123 -2.01 12.58 -9.56
N ARG A 124 -3.26 12.53 -10.05
CA ARG A 124 -3.60 12.19 -11.44
C ARG A 124 -2.71 12.93 -12.43
N ASP A 125 -2.76 14.25 -12.40
CA ASP A 125 -2.12 15.11 -13.40
C ASP A 125 -0.60 14.87 -13.46
N TYR A 126 0.04 14.60 -12.32
CA TYR A 126 1.47 14.28 -12.26
C TYR A 126 1.80 12.88 -12.78
N ASN A 127 0.90 11.90 -12.57
CA ASN A 127 1.04 10.54 -13.11
C ASN A 127 0.84 10.54 -14.63
N ASP A 128 -0.17 11.26 -15.10
CA ASP A 128 -0.51 11.40 -16.52
C ASP A 128 0.63 12.18 -17.25
N ASP A 129 1.16 13.27 -16.68
CA ASP A 129 2.40 13.97 -17.11
C ASP A 129 3.59 13.01 -17.29
N TYR A 130 3.86 12.18 -16.27
CA TYR A 130 5.00 11.27 -16.26
C TYR A 130 4.87 10.17 -17.33
N MET A 131 3.68 9.60 -17.49
CA MET A 131 3.42 8.60 -18.52
C MET A 131 3.46 9.21 -19.92
N GLN A 132 2.95 10.44 -20.12
CA GLN A 132 3.05 11.14 -21.39
C GLN A 132 4.51 11.42 -21.76
N CYS A 133 5.32 11.97 -20.84
CA CYS A 133 6.74 12.20 -21.05
C CYS A 133 7.48 10.91 -21.47
N LYS A 134 7.16 9.76 -20.85
CA LYS A 134 7.75 8.47 -21.20
C LYS A 134 7.31 7.93 -22.58
N ASN A 135 6.08 8.23 -23.00
CA ASN A 135 5.57 7.85 -24.31
C ASN A 135 6.18 8.70 -25.43
N GLU A 136 6.41 10.00 -25.17
CA GLU A 136 7.06 10.93 -26.11
C GLU A 136 8.57 10.62 -26.25
N ASN A 137 9.26 10.28 -25.15
CA ASN A 137 10.70 10.03 -25.11
C ASN A 137 11.02 8.52 -25.11
N ALA A 138 10.49 7.80 -26.10
CA ALA A 138 10.65 6.34 -26.23
C ALA A 138 12.13 5.90 -26.19
N GLY A 139 12.50 5.09 -25.19
CA GLY A 139 13.87 4.61 -24.99
C GLY A 139 14.81 5.55 -24.23
N ARG A 140 14.36 6.75 -23.83
CA ARG A 140 15.10 7.69 -22.97
C ARG A 140 14.32 8.19 -21.74
N GLY A 141 13.01 7.94 -21.66
CA GLY A 141 12.13 8.46 -20.60
C GLY A 141 12.58 8.15 -19.17
N GLU A 142 13.35 7.08 -18.94
CA GLU A 142 14.01 6.77 -17.66
C GLU A 142 14.92 7.91 -17.16
N PHE A 143 15.64 8.59 -18.07
CA PHE A 143 16.53 9.70 -17.75
C PHE A 143 15.83 11.05 -17.90
N ASP A 144 15.16 11.26 -19.03
CA ASP A 144 14.62 12.59 -19.38
C ASP A 144 13.42 12.97 -18.50
N CYS A 145 12.60 12.00 -18.07
CA CYS A 145 11.40 12.22 -17.24
C CYS A 145 11.67 12.13 -15.72
N MET A 146 12.95 12.20 -15.28
CA MET A 146 13.29 12.15 -13.85
C MET A 146 12.69 13.32 -13.05
N LYS A 147 12.45 14.47 -13.67
CA LYS A 147 11.81 15.64 -13.01
C LYS A 147 10.34 15.35 -12.70
N GLU A 148 9.66 14.62 -13.56
CA GLU A 148 8.25 14.24 -13.50
C GLU A 148 8.06 13.11 -12.48
N GLY A 149 8.94 12.10 -12.50
CA GLY A 149 8.98 11.06 -11.46
C GLY A 149 9.17 11.64 -10.05
N ARG A 150 10.05 12.65 -9.90
CA ARG A 150 10.19 13.39 -8.62
C ARG A 150 8.92 14.15 -8.21
N ARG A 151 8.08 14.62 -9.15
CA ARG A 151 6.77 15.23 -8.84
C ARG A 151 5.78 14.18 -8.34
N VAL A 152 5.70 13.02 -9.01
CA VAL A 152 4.87 11.86 -8.62
C VAL A 152 5.21 11.39 -7.20
N THR A 153 6.48 11.09 -6.91
CA THR A 153 6.93 10.58 -5.60
C THR A 153 6.56 11.54 -4.45
N ARG A 154 6.76 12.85 -4.64
CA ARG A 154 6.41 13.87 -3.65
C ARG A 154 4.90 13.98 -3.44
N CYS A 155 4.09 13.82 -4.50
CA CYS A 155 2.63 13.84 -4.36
C CYS A 155 2.12 12.61 -3.60
N ALA A 156 2.60 11.40 -3.95
CA ALA A 156 2.26 10.16 -3.23
C ALA A 156 2.63 10.25 -1.74
N GLN A 157 3.80 10.82 -1.41
CA GLN A 157 4.20 11.08 -0.03
C GLN A 157 3.27 12.06 0.71
N SER A 158 2.75 13.10 0.05
CA SER A 158 1.83 14.03 0.72
C SER A 158 0.51 13.34 1.07
N VAL A 159 -0.05 12.53 0.16
CA VAL A 159 -1.27 11.76 0.42
C VAL A 159 -1.08 10.77 1.57
N LEU A 160 0.04 10.04 1.58
CA LEU A 160 0.35 9.08 2.65
C LEU A 160 0.55 9.77 4.00
N LYS A 161 1.28 10.89 4.04
CA LYS A 161 1.47 11.69 5.25
C LYS A 161 0.14 12.20 5.80
N ASP A 162 -0.74 12.71 4.94
CA ASP A 162 -2.05 13.22 5.34
C ASP A 162 -2.96 12.10 5.89
N ILE A 163 -2.92 10.91 5.28
CA ILE A 163 -3.64 9.73 5.79
C ILE A 163 -3.08 9.31 7.16
N ASP A 164 -1.76 9.31 7.34
CA ASP A 164 -1.12 8.99 8.61
C ASP A 164 -1.37 10.03 9.72
N THR A 165 -1.61 11.32 9.38
CA THR A 165 -1.95 12.34 10.39
C THR A 165 -3.45 12.41 10.72
N HIS A 166 -4.35 11.99 9.81
CA HIS A 166 -5.80 12.18 9.98
C HIS A 166 -6.61 10.89 10.14
N CYS A 167 -6.18 9.77 9.57
CA CYS A 167 -6.99 8.54 9.44
C CYS A 167 -6.22 7.24 9.77
N LEU A 168 -5.13 7.33 10.53
CA LEU A 168 -4.19 6.25 10.81
C LEU A 168 -4.83 4.96 11.36
N ALA A 169 -5.84 5.08 12.23
CA ALA A 169 -6.47 3.92 12.87
C ALA A 169 -7.33 3.12 11.88
N GLU A 170 -8.03 3.80 10.97
CA GLU A 170 -8.88 3.21 9.93
C GLU A 170 -8.00 2.67 8.79
N PHE A 171 -6.94 3.41 8.46
CA PHE A 171 -5.96 3.03 7.45
C PHE A 171 -5.23 1.73 7.81
N ARG A 172 -4.76 1.61 9.06
CA ARG A 172 -4.15 0.36 9.59
C ARG A 172 -5.13 -0.81 9.51
N LYS A 173 -6.32 -0.70 10.11
CA LYS A 173 -7.37 -1.74 10.06
C LYS A 173 -7.67 -2.22 8.62
N HIS A 174 -7.59 -1.33 7.62
CA HIS A 174 -7.78 -1.69 6.21
C HIS A 174 -6.57 -2.44 5.64
N TRP A 175 -5.34 -1.94 5.79
CA TRP A 175 -4.17 -2.63 5.21
C TRP A 175 -3.76 -3.89 5.98
N ASP A 176 -3.97 -3.93 7.31
CA ASP A 176 -3.85 -5.15 8.14
C ASP A 176 -4.77 -6.27 7.60
N CYS A 177 -6.00 -5.91 7.20
CA CYS A 177 -6.93 -6.85 6.59
C CYS A 177 -6.42 -7.34 5.22
N LEU A 178 -5.93 -6.44 4.36
CA LEU A 178 -5.42 -6.79 3.04
C LEU A 178 -4.23 -7.76 3.11
N GLU A 179 -3.28 -7.51 4.02
CA GLU A 179 -2.09 -8.36 4.21
C GLU A 179 -2.50 -9.80 4.62
N ASN A 180 -3.47 -9.92 5.53
CA ASN A 180 -4.06 -11.20 5.94
C ASN A 180 -4.99 -11.84 4.89
N ARG A 181 -5.15 -11.25 3.70
CA ARG A 181 -6.11 -11.67 2.66
C ARG A 181 -5.55 -11.63 1.23
N ASN A 182 -4.24 -11.86 1.07
CA ASN A 182 -3.59 -11.91 -0.24
C ASN A 182 -3.89 -10.66 -1.10
N HIS A 183 -3.96 -9.50 -0.44
CA HIS A 183 -4.28 -8.18 -1.01
C HIS A 183 -5.63 -8.07 -1.74
N GLN A 184 -6.56 -9.00 -1.51
CA GLN A 184 -7.89 -9.02 -2.14
C GLN A 184 -8.85 -7.98 -1.54
N MET A 185 -9.03 -6.83 -2.20
CA MET A 185 -9.88 -5.72 -1.71
C MET A 185 -11.31 -6.11 -1.33
N TRP A 186 -11.92 -7.09 -2.02
CA TRP A 186 -13.31 -7.51 -1.75
C TRP A 186 -13.46 -8.22 -0.40
N GLN A 187 -12.38 -8.71 0.20
CA GLN A 187 -12.37 -9.31 1.54
C GLN A 187 -12.47 -8.26 2.66
N CYS A 188 -12.13 -6.99 2.38
CA CYS A 188 -11.87 -5.96 3.38
C CYS A 188 -12.83 -4.75 3.32
N ARG A 189 -13.94 -4.84 2.57
CA ARG A 189 -14.93 -3.76 2.39
C ARG A 189 -15.37 -3.07 3.70
N PRO A 190 -15.63 -3.78 4.83
CA PRO A 190 -16.00 -3.13 6.09
C PRO A 190 -14.95 -2.17 6.67
N ALA A 191 -13.67 -2.40 6.41
CA ALA A 191 -12.59 -1.50 6.80
C ALA A 191 -12.39 -0.40 5.74
N GLU A 192 -12.50 -0.74 4.46
CA GLU A 192 -12.46 0.19 3.33
C GLU A 192 -13.50 1.31 3.49
N TRP A 193 -14.75 1.00 3.85
CA TRP A 193 -15.81 2.00 4.01
C TRP A 193 -15.51 3.02 5.13
N LYS A 194 -14.89 2.56 6.22
CA LYS A 194 -14.51 3.40 7.37
C LYS A 194 -13.34 4.32 7.03
N LEU A 195 -12.36 3.79 6.28
CA LEU A 195 -11.27 4.58 5.70
C LEU A 195 -11.78 5.62 4.69
N ASN A 196 -12.64 5.21 3.74
CA ASN A 196 -13.22 6.10 2.74
C ASN A 196 -13.98 7.27 3.39
N LYS A 197 -14.78 7.01 4.44
CA LYS A 197 -15.45 8.05 5.22
C LYS A 197 -14.44 9.03 5.84
N CYS A 198 -13.45 8.53 6.59
CA CYS A 198 -12.47 9.40 7.23
C CYS A 198 -11.68 10.26 6.22
N VAL A 199 -11.25 9.68 5.11
CA VAL A 199 -10.48 10.37 4.07
C VAL A 199 -11.32 11.40 3.32
N TYR A 200 -12.62 11.13 3.11
CA TYR A 200 -13.55 12.15 2.60
C TYR A 200 -13.75 13.27 3.62
N ASP A 201 -14.13 12.95 4.87
CA ASP A 201 -14.45 13.89 5.95
C ASP A 201 -13.27 14.77 6.40
N LYS A 202 -12.01 14.41 6.05
CA LYS A 202 -10.79 15.13 6.44
C LYS A 202 -9.98 15.69 5.27
N LEU A 203 -9.90 14.97 4.15
CA LEU A 203 -9.04 15.32 3.02
C LEU A 203 -9.82 15.67 1.74
N ASN A 204 -11.15 15.52 1.75
CA ASN A 204 -12.04 15.70 0.60
C ASN A 204 -11.65 14.84 -0.63
N LEU A 205 -10.96 13.71 -0.40
CA LEU A 205 -10.58 12.76 -1.45
C LEU A 205 -11.61 11.63 -1.52
N GLU A 206 -12.11 11.35 -2.72
CA GLU A 206 -13.15 10.34 -2.95
C GLU A 206 -12.62 9.20 -3.84
N LYS A 207 -12.94 7.96 -3.46
CA LYS A 207 -12.60 6.77 -4.25
C LYS A 207 -13.54 6.61 -5.44
N LYS A 208 -13.20 7.22 -6.58
CA LYS A 208 -13.90 7.01 -7.86
C LYS A 208 -13.27 5.89 -8.67
N ILE A 209 -14.10 5.12 -9.36
CA ILE A 209 -13.67 4.19 -10.42
C ILE A 209 -14.01 4.88 -11.75
N PRO A 210 -13.05 5.10 -12.66
CA PRO A 210 -13.33 5.69 -13.97
C PRO A 210 -14.16 4.75 -14.84
N ASP A 211 -14.77 5.30 -15.89
CA ASP A 211 -15.45 4.57 -16.98
C ASP A 211 -16.58 3.62 -16.54
N GLN A 212 -17.13 3.82 -15.32
CA GLN A 212 -18.20 2.98 -14.81
C GLN A 212 -19.57 3.36 -15.40
N PRO A 213 -20.35 2.40 -15.94
CA PRO A 213 -21.71 2.66 -16.41
C PRO A 213 -22.65 3.17 -15.29
N PRO A 214 -23.45 4.22 -15.52
CA PRO A 214 -24.31 4.82 -14.49
C PRO A 214 -25.46 3.91 -14.03
N ASN A 215 -25.82 2.90 -14.84
CA ASN A 215 -26.87 1.93 -14.52
C ASN A 215 -26.42 0.80 -13.57
N VAL A 216 -25.18 0.82 -13.09
CA VAL A 216 -24.59 -0.29 -12.30
C VAL A 216 -23.98 0.23 -11.01
N THR A 217 -24.28 -0.40 -9.87
CA THR A 217 -23.66 -0.05 -8.59
C THR A 217 -22.17 -0.45 -8.55
N PRO A 218 -21.27 0.45 -8.09
CA PRO A 218 -19.84 0.15 -8.01
C PRO A 218 -19.55 -1.08 -7.16
N VAL A 219 -18.58 -1.91 -7.55
CA VAL A 219 -18.26 -3.14 -6.83
C VAL A 219 -17.83 -2.89 -5.38
N HIS A 220 -17.24 -1.72 -5.08
CA HIS A 220 -16.87 -1.31 -3.71
C HIS A 220 -18.06 -0.82 -2.88
N LEU A 221 -19.20 -0.48 -3.50
CA LEU A 221 -20.44 -0.08 -2.82
C LEU A 221 -21.47 -1.22 -2.66
N ARG A 222 -21.19 -2.42 -3.19
CA ARG A 222 -22.11 -3.56 -3.05
C ARG A 222 -22.07 -4.13 -1.64
N THR A 223 -23.23 -4.21 -0.99
CA THR A 223 -23.44 -4.80 0.34
C THR A 223 -23.15 -6.30 0.40
N HIS A 224 -23.18 -7.00 -0.73
CA HIS A 224 -22.81 -8.41 -0.85
C HIS A 224 -21.68 -8.59 -1.87
N GLN A 225 -20.64 -9.37 -1.50
CA GLN A 225 -19.47 -9.66 -2.30
C GLN A 225 -19.40 -11.18 -2.54
N ILE A 226 -19.50 -11.63 -3.79
CA ILE A 226 -19.63 -13.07 -4.13
C ILE A 226 -18.34 -13.86 -3.81
N PHE A 227 -17.18 -13.21 -3.91
CA PHE A 227 -15.87 -13.83 -3.73
C PHE A 227 -15.25 -13.62 -2.33
N ALA A 228 -16.03 -13.14 -1.35
CA ALA A 228 -15.53 -12.89 0.00
C ALA A 228 -15.66 -14.11 0.93
N ASP A 229 -14.59 -14.44 1.65
CA ASP A 229 -14.51 -15.58 2.59
C ASP A 229 -15.50 -15.46 3.75
N ARG A 230 -15.85 -14.21 4.10
CA ARG A 230 -16.89 -13.87 5.06
C ARG A 230 -17.94 -13.00 4.39
N ARG A 231 -19.21 -13.31 4.69
CA ARG A 231 -20.32 -12.40 4.43
C ARG A 231 -20.23 -11.20 5.37
N ILE A 232 -20.56 -10.03 4.85
CA ILE A 232 -20.63 -8.77 5.60
C ILE A 232 -21.86 -8.84 6.51
N GLY A 233 -21.66 -8.66 7.82
CA GLY A 233 -22.72 -8.70 8.83
C GLY A 233 -23.29 -7.32 9.17
N PRO A 234 -24.42 -7.24 9.90
CA PRO A 234 -25.02 -5.95 10.27
C PRO A 234 -24.11 -5.03 11.10
N GLY A 235 -23.19 -5.59 11.88
CA GLY A 235 -22.21 -4.84 12.70
C GLY A 235 -20.97 -4.36 11.93
N ASP A 236 -20.77 -4.79 10.69
CA ASP A 236 -19.60 -4.41 9.90
C ASP A 236 -19.68 -2.96 9.37
N GLY A 237 -20.89 -2.44 9.18
CA GLY A 237 -21.17 -1.09 8.70
C GLY A 237 -21.95 -1.08 7.38
N LYS A 238 -22.09 0.11 6.78
CA LYS A 238 -22.71 0.31 5.46
C LYS A 238 -21.67 0.84 4.47
N PRO A 239 -21.87 0.62 3.14
CA PRO A 239 -21.10 1.31 2.11
C PRO A 239 -21.13 2.82 2.29
N PHE A 240 -19.96 3.46 2.24
CA PHE A 240 -19.85 4.92 2.26
C PHE A 240 -20.03 5.48 0.83
N VAL A 241 -20.89 6.48 0.67
CA VAL A 241 -21.15 7.18 -0.60
C VAL A 241 -21.03 8.69 -0.37
N ALA A 242 -20.14 9.35 -1.11
CA ALA A 242 -19.99 10.80 -1.03
C ALA A 242 -21.30 11.53 -1.36
N GLY A 243 -21.58 12.63 -0.65
CA GLY A 243 -22.80 13.41 -0.83
C GLY A 243 -24.08 12.79 -0.25
N GLN A 244 -24.12 11.49 0.06
CA GLN A 244 -25.20 10.90 0.84
C GLN A 244 -24.94 11.14 2.34
N SER A 245 -25.46 12.25 2.87
CA SER A 245 -25.54 12.47 4.31
C SER A 245 -26.21 11.26 4.96
N GLU A 246 -25.59 10.69 6.01
CA GLU A 246 -26.05 9.46 6.64
C GLU A 246 -27.53 9.57 7.04
N ALA A 247 -28.38 8.79 6.36
CA ALA A 247 -29.81 8.75 6.62
C ALA A 247 -30.03 8.25 8.05
N LYS A 248 -30.26 9.21 8.95
CA LYS A 248 -30.30 9.06 10.40
C LYS A 248 -31.32 7.99 10.80
N GLN A 249 -30.82 6.87 11.31
CA GLN A 249 -31.59 5.84 12.01
C GLN A 249 -31.72 6.20 13.49
#